data_AF-A0A5K1U772-F1
#
_entry.id   AF-A0A5K1U772-F1
#
_cell.length_a   1.000
_cell.length_b   1.000
_cell.length_c   1.000
_cell.angle_alpha   90.00
_cell.angle_beta   90.00
_cell.angle_gamma   90.00
#
_symmetry.space_group_name_H-M   'P 1'
#
loop_
_entity.id
_entity.type
_entity.pdbx_description
1 polymer ?
#
loop_
_entity_poly.entity_id
_entity_poly.type
_entity_poly.pdbx_seq_one_letter_code
_entity_poly.pdbx_strand_id
1 'polypeptide(L)'
;MDVMCSKEVKQHKKKSGEDQTISDDVRHKQKHEENVFGQWGFLIYYILLKGGSVTIKPFVKKTDIDKRNQIDFCSVEVNGKILSAEEIQKQVIPMIDKSINHKYFRRTLRKYIHDNIMNEVVEWCKEEAKKEKIYILTKSSKKAKNENKPPNTIINSVNINGKNYNRRFITTNCGNWLKEVLKCLIPNPPPKTHTIIISQKTVPPNIIMNGMGLENLITKTPTITQINGYAGYYDACGELRLWNCQLYLPFPIEDKLNPIDPKSSDSQTNL
;
A
#
# COMPACT_ATOMS: atom_id res chain seq x y z
N MET A 1 43.42 48.31 -44.54
CA MET A 1 42.47 47.34 -45.12
C MET A 1 42.33 46.22 -44.11
N ASP A 2 41.36 46.34 -43.20
CA ASP A 2 41.03 45.27 -42.25
C ASP A 2 39.62 44.77 -42.59
N VAL A 3 39.56 43.50 -42.97
CA VAL A 3 38.35 42.81 -43.41
C VAL A 3 37.59 42.36 -42.17
N MET A 4 36.46 43.01 -41.89
CA MET A 4 35.47 42.53 -40.92
C MET A 4 34.85 41.22 -41.42
N CYS A 5 34.95 40.16 -40.62
CA CYS A 5 34.33 38.88 -40.90
C CYS A 5 33.18 38.65 -39.91
N SER A 6 32.02 39.20 -40.26
CA SER A 6 30.75 38.99 -39.54
C SER A 6 30.21 37.60 -39.86
N LYS A 7 30.28 36.66 -38.91
CA LYS A 7 29.58 35.37 -39.03
C LYS A 7 28.15 35.52 -38.52
N GLU A 8 27.21 35.48 -39.46
CA GLU A 8 25.78 35.42 -39.23
C GLU A 8 25.40 34.22 -38.34
N VAL A 9 24.84 34.51 -37.17
CA VAL A 9 24.17 33.52 -36.32
C VAL A 9 22.83 33.19 -36.97
N LYS A 10 22.74 32.02 -37.63
CA LYS A 10 21.46 31.48 -38.10
C LYS A 10 20.56 31.20 -36.89
N GLN A 11 19.67 32.15 -36.59
CA GLN A 11 18.55 31.92 -35.70
C GLN A 11 17.63 30.88 -36.33
N HIS A 12 17.64 29.66 -35.78
CA HIS A 12 16.61 28.67 -36.09
C HIS A 12 15.27 29.18 -35.53
N LYS A 13 14.45 29.69 -36.44
CA LYS A 13 13.01 29.97 -36.27
C LYS A 13 12.34 28.71 -35.70
N LYS A 14 11.84 28.79 -34.46
CA LYS A 14 10.95 27.78 -33.87
C LYS A 14 9.71 27.67 -34.77
N LYS A 15 9.59 26.57 -35.52
CA LYS A 15 8.30 26.12 -36.03
C LYS A 15 7.56 25.44 -34.87
N SER A 16 6.49 26.07 -34.44
CA SER A 16 5.46 25.52 -33.57
C SER A 16 4.68 24.44 -34.30
N GLY A 17 4.55 23.26 -33.69
CA GLY A 17 3.68 22.18 -34.17
C GLY A 17 4.44 20.91 -34.54
N GLU A 18 5.06 20.26 -33.56
CA GLU A 18 5.45 18.85 -33.67
C GLU A 18 4.76 18.10 -32.52
N ASP A 19 3.95 17.11 -32.90
CA ASP A 19 3.49 16.06 -32.00
C ASP A 19 4.69 15.52 -31.24
N GLN A 20 4.80 15.87 -29.96
CA GLN A 20 5.86 15.37 -29.08
C GLN A 20 5.65 13.88 -28.88
N THR A 21 6.20 13.09 -29.79
CA THR A 21 6.31 11.64 -29.67
C THR A 21 7.15 11.37 -28.44
N ILE A 22 6.49 10.87 -27.39
CA ILE A 22 7.13 10.52 -26.13
C ILE A 22 8.22 9.50 -26.42
N SER A 23 9.45 9.75 -25.97
CA SER A 23 10.57 8.83 -26.20
C SER A 23 10.31 7.45 -25.58
N ASP A 24 10.88 6.41 -26.18
CA ASP A 24 10.73 5.04 -25.69
C ASP A 24 11.19 4.88 -24.24
N ASP A 25 12.26 5.58 -23.83
CA ASP A 25 12.75 5.61 -22.46
C ASP A 25 11.71 6.13 -21.47
N VAL A 26 11.00 7.21 -21.83
CA VAL A 26 9.93 7.77 -21.01
C VAL A 26 8.77 6.80 -20.93
N ARG A 27 8.39 6.18 -22.05
CA ARG A 27 7.32 5.17 -22.09
C ARG A 27 7.64 3.95 -21.23
N HIS A 28 8.87 3.45 -21.31
CA HIS A 28 9.34 2.32 -20.49
C HIS A 28 9.32 2.64 -19.00
N LYS A 29 9.76 3.85 -18.63
CA LYS A 29 9.71 4.32 -17.25
C LYS A 29 8.27 4.41 -16.73
N GLN A 30 7.36 5.02 -17.49
CA GLN A 30 5.96 5.13 -17.11
C GLN A 30 5.32 3.74 -16.92
N LYS A 31 5.56 2.82 -17.86
CA LYS A 31 5.10 1.44 -17.75
C LYS A 31 5.67 0.74 -16.51
N HIS A 32 6.94 0.99 -16.16
CA HIS A 32 7.52 0.43 -14.95
C HIS A 32 6.83 0.96 -13.68
N GLU A 33 6.59 2.27 -13.60
CA GLU A 33 5.89 2.91 -12.48
C GLU A 33 4.47 2.34 -12.32
N GLU A 34 3.71 2.20 -13.41
CA GLU A 34 2.38 1.59 -13.41
C GLU A 34 2.39 0.14 -12.93
N ASN A 35 3.38 -0.64 -13.35
CA ASN A 35 3.52 -2.02 -12.90
C ASN A 35 3.79 -2.11 -11.39
N VAL A 36 4.65 -1.24 -10.85
CA VAL A 36 4.94 -1.21 -9.40
C VAL A 36 3.69 -0.78 -8.65
N PHE A 37 2.98 0.22 -9.15
CA PHE A 37 1.74 0.71 -8.54
C PHE A 37 0.63 -0.35 -8.52
N GLY A 38 0.41 -1.05 -9.63
CA GLY A 38 -0.58 -2.12 -9.68
C GLY A 38 -0.22 -3.34 -8.81
N GLN A 39 1.07 -3.68 -8.71
CA GLN A 39 1.53 -4.72 -7.79
C GLN A 39 1.21 -4.33 -6.33
N TRP A 40 1.47 -3.08 -5.94
CA TRP A 40 1.03 -2.59 -4.64
C TRP A 40 -0.48 -2.63 -4.45
N GLY A 41 -1.25 -2.31 -5.49
CA GLY A 41 -2.71 -2.39 -5.41
C GLY A 41 -3.18 -3.80 -5.06
N PHE A 42 -2.58 -4.81 -5.67
CA PHE A 42 -2.90 -6.21 -5.34
C PHE A 42 -2.49 -6.56 -3.91
N LEU A 43 -1.26 -6.23 -3.51
CA LEU A 43 -0.74 -6.56 -2.18
C LEU A 43 -1.52 -5.87 -1.07
N ILE A 44 -1.77 -4.57 -1.20
CA ILE A 44 -2.54 -3.79 -0.21
C ILE A 44 -3.94 -4.38 -0.08
N TYR A 45 -4.63 -4.65 -1.19
CA TYR A 45 -5.96 -5.26 -1.11
C TYR A 45 -5.94 -6.60 -0.37
N TYR A 46 -4.98 -7.47 -0.69
CA TYR A 46 -4.86 -8.76 -0.04
C TYR A 46 -4.54 -8.64 1.45
N ILE A 47 -3.66 -7.71 1.83
CA ILE A 47 -3.39 -7.35 3.24
C ILE A 47 -4.69 -6.97 3.95
N LEU A 48 -5.50 -6.11 3.32
CA LEU A 48 -6.77 -5.67 3.91
C LEU A 48 -7.73 -6.85 4.10
N LEU A 49 -7.81 -7.78 3.15
CA LEU A 49 -8.65 -8.98 3.29
C LEU A 49 -8.26 -9.87 4.47
N LYS A 50 -6.99 -9.83 4.91
CA LYS A 50 -6.50 -10.54 6.10
C LYS A 50 -6.57 -9.71 7.37
N GLY A 51 -7.31 -8.61 7.36
CA GLY A 51 -7.45 -7.72 8.51
C GLY A 51 -6.21 -6.88 8.80
N GLY A 52 -5.24 -6.86 7.89
CA GLY A 52 -4.03 -6.06 8.01
C GLY A 52 -4.24 -4.59 7.65
N SER A 53 -3.17 -3.81 7.79
CA SER A 53 -3.16 -2.37 7.49
C SER A 53 -1.85 -1.95 6.85
N VAL A 54 -1.89 -0.82 6.14
CA VAL A 54 -0.71 -0.24 5.47
C VAL A 54 -0.65 1.24 5.78
N THR A 55 0.48 1.70 6.30
CA THR A 55 0.71 3.12 6.57
C THR A 55 1.65 3.70 5.53
N ILE A 56 1.26 4.81 4.90
CA ILE A 56 2.03 5.48 3.85
C ILE A 56 2.24 6.96 4.15
N LYS A 57 3.21 7.58 3.48
CA LYS A 57 3.37 9.03 3.41
C LYS A 57 2.65 9.58 2.16
N PRO A 58 1.98 10.74 2.29
CA PRO A 58 1.31 11.41 1.18
C PRO A 58 2.31 11.88 0.11
N PHE A 59 1.84 11.90 -1.15
CA PHE A 59 2.66 12.36 -2.27
C PHE A 59 2.73 13.89 -2.30
N VAL A 60 3.83 14.47 -1.83
CA VAL A 60 3.97 15.94 -1.71
C VAL A 60 4.19 16.63 -3.08
N LYS A 61 4.57 15.89 -4.13
CA LYS A 61 5.05 16.47 -5.40
C LYS A 61 4.08 16.43 -6.57
N LYS A 62 3.00 15.65 -6.49
CA LYS A 62 2.03 15.50 -7.58
C LYS A 62 0.67 16.00 -7.12
N THR A 63 0.09 16.89 -7.91
CA THR A 63 -1.26 17.43 -7.70
C THR A 63 -2.32 16.35 -7.87
N ASP A 64 -2.12 15.48 -8.87
CA ASP A 64 -3.04 14.39 -9.18
C ASP A 64 -2.48 13.02 -8.76
N ILE A 65 -3.38 12.18 -8.27
CA ILE A 65 -3.10 10.77 -8.01
C ILE A 65 -3.34 9.97 -9.28
N ASP A 66 -2.27 9.44 -9.84
CA ASP A 66 -2.25 8.55 -11.00
C ASP A 66 -1.48 7.25 -10.70
N LYS A 67 -1.52 6.31 -11.64
CA LYS A 67 -0.84 5.01 -11.52
C LYS A 67 0.69 5.10 -11.60
N ARG A 68 1.25 6.31 -11.67
CA ARG A 68 2.69 6.58 -11.70
C ARG A 68 3.15 7.26 -10.40
N ASN A 69 2.29 7.36 -9.38
CA ASN A 69 2.66 7.88 -8.07
C ASN A 69 3.55 6.85 -7.34
N GLN A 70 4.65 7.30 -6.72
CA GLN A 70 5.52 6.43 -5.92
C GLN A 70 5.05 6.39 -4.48
N ILE A 71 4.67 5.22 -3.99
CA ILE A 71 4.12 5.04 -2.64
C ILE A 71 5.28 4.92 -1.66
N ASP A 72 5.39 5.91 -0.76
CA ASP A 72 6.39 5.92 0.30
C ASP A 72 5.78 5.23 1.53
N PHE A 73 6.13 3.97 1.78
CA PHE A 73 5.62 3.18 2.92
C PHE A 73 6.31 3.56 4.22
N CYS A 74 5.52 3.67 5.29
CA CYS A 74 5.98 3.76 6.67
C CYS A 74 5.99 2.40 7.34
N SER A 75 4.90 1.65 7.21
CA SER A 75 4.78 0.31 7.79
C SER A 75 3.70 -0.52 7.08
N VAL A 76 3.83 -1.84 7.22
CA VAL A 76 2.81 -2.82 6.82
C VAL A 76 2.53 -3.72 8.03
N GLU A 77 1.27 -3.86 8.38
CA GLU A 77 0.81 -4.67 9.51
C GLU A 77 0.00 -5.86 8.99
N VAL A 78 0.43 -7.07 9.35
CA VAL A 78 -0.23 -8.33 8.97
C VAL A 78 -0.11 -9.34 10.11
N ASN A 79 -1.22 -10.00 10.49
CA ASN A 79 -1.26 -11.02 11.54
C ASN A 79 -0.55 -10.61 12.86
N GLY A 80 -0.72 -9.36 13.29
CA GLY A 80 -0.09 -8.82 14.52
C GLY A 80 1.42 -8.56 14.43
N LYS A 81 2.02 -8.70 13.24
CA LYS A 81 3.40 -8.30 12.96
C LYS A 81 3.43 -6.99 12.20
N ILE A 82 4.35 -6.11 12.57
CA ILE A 82 4.57 -4.82 11.91
C ILE A 82 5.92 -4.87 11.21
N LEU A 83 5.92 -4.67 9.89
CA LEU A 83 7.12 -4.44 9.09
C LEU A 83 7.29 -2.93 8.92
N SER A 84 8.23 -2.33 9.66
CA SER A 84 8.46 -0.89 9.58
C SER A 84 9.60 -0.52 8.63
N ALA A 85 9.44 0.61 7.93
CA ALA A 85 10.48 1.19 7.10
C ALA A 85 11.74 1.54 7.92
N GLU A 86 11.60 1.87 9.19
CA GLU A 86 12.70 2.21 10.09
C GLU A 86 13.55 0.99 10.47
N GLU A 87 12.93 -0.16 10.73
CA GLU A 87 13.65 -1.41 10.98
C GLU A 87 14.38 -1.87 9.72
N ILE A 88 13.71 -1.84 8.57
CA ILE A 88 14.32 -2.20 7.28
C ILE A 88 15.45 -1.23 6.94
N GLN A 89 15.30 0.07 7.23
CA GLN A 89 16.36 1.06 7.06
C GLN A 89 17.65 0.64 7.76
N LYS A 90 17.57 0.16 9.01
CA LYS A 90 18.75 -0.30 9.77
C LYS A 90 19.44 -1.49 9.09
N GLN A 91 18.65 -2.38 8.47
CA GLN A 91 19.16 -3.56 7.76
C GLN A 91 19.81 -3.22 6.42
N VAL A 92 19.29 -2.23 5.69
CA VAL A 92 19.76 -1.90 4.34
C VAL A 92 20.89 -0.87 4.29
N ILE A 93 21.06 -0.04 5.33
CA ILE A 93 22.16 0.94 5.41
C ILE A 93 23.53 0.28 5.14
N PRO A 94 23.88 -0.85 5.78
CA PRO A 94 25.14 -1.55 5.50
C PRO A 94 25.31 -2.06 4.06
N MET A 95 24.21 -2.25 3.31
CA MET A 95 24.22 -2.72 1.92
C MET A 95 24.53 -1.61 0.90
N ILE A 96 24.52 -0.36 1.35
CA ILE A 96 24.75 0.81 0.50
C ILE A 96 26.21 1.23 0.66
N ASP A 97 26.87 1.40 -0.48
CA ASP A 97 28.25 1.87 -0.52
C ASP A 97 28.40 3.23 0.20
N LYS A 98 29.33 3.26 1.17
CA LYS A 98 29.64 4.45 1.98
C LYS A 98 30.31 5.56 1.16
N SER A 99 30.91 5.23 0.01
CA SER A 99 31.55 6.20 -0.89
C SER A 99 30.55 7.02 -1.72
N ILE A 100 29.27 6.63 -1.71
CA ILE A 100 28.26 7.29 -2.53
C ILE A 100 27.96 8.70 -2.02
N ASN A 101 27.87 9.66 -2.94
CA ASN A 101 27.48 11.02 -2.59
C ASN A 101 26.11 11.04 -1.88
N HIS A 102 26.01 11.83 -0.80
CA HIS A 102 24.87 11.90 0.11
C HIS A 102 23.49 12.09 -0.57
N LYS A 103 23.42 12.83 -1.69
CA LYS A 103 22.16 12.96 -2.46
C LYS A 103 21.72 11.61 -3.06
N TYR A 104 22.67 10.87 -3.61
CA TYR A 104 22.42 9.55 -4.17
C TYR A 104 22.21 8.51 -3.06
N PHE A 105 22.88 8.66 -1.91
CA PHE A 105 22.65 7.83 -0.73
C PHE A 105 21.17 7.82 -0.34
N ARG A 106 20.56 8.99 -0.12
CA ARG A 106 19.13 9.09 0.27
C ARG A 106 18.19 8.46 -0.74
N ARG A 107 18.45 8.65 -2.04
CA ARG A 107 17.65 8.05 -3.12
C ARG A 107 17.79 6.52 -3.14
N THR A 108 19.01 6.03 -3.03
CA THR A 108 19.31 4.59 -2.99
C THR A 108 18.68 3.94 -1.77
N LEU A 109 18.82 4.58 -0.60
CA LEU A 109 18.23 4.11 0.66
C LEU A 109 16.73 3.95 0.57
N ARG A 110 16.01 4.98 0.11
CA ARG A 110 14.56 4.89 -0.09
C ARG A 110 14.17 3.74 -1.02
N LYS A 111 14.90 3.57 -2.13
CA LYS A 111 14.65 2.47 -3.07
C LYS A 111 14.89 1.10 -2.43
N TYR A 112 15.93 0.96 -1.62
CA TYR A 112 16.26 -0.30 -0.96
C TYR A 112 15.23 -0.64 0.10
N ILE A 113 14.79 0.33 0.89
CA ILE A 113 13.69 0.14 1.86
C ILE A 113 12.43 -0.33 1.13
N HIS A 114 12.00 0.42 0.11
CA HIS A 114 10.81 0.07 -0.67
C HIS A 114 10.90 -1.34 -1.27
N ASP A 115 12.02 -1.71 -1.88
CA ASP A 115 12.18 -3.02 -2.52
C ASP A 115 12.21 -4.17 -1.49
N ASN A 116 12.79 -3.96 -0.30
CA ASN A 116 12.77 -4.98 0.76
C ASN A 116 11.37 -5.16 1.35
N ILE A 117 10.65 -4.06 1.65
CA ILE A 117 9.24 -4.15 2.10
C ILE A 117 8.42 -4.90 1.05
N MET A 118 8.55 -4.53 -0.23
CA MET A 118 7.84 -5.20 -1.32
C MET A 118 8.13 -6.70 -1.34
N ASN A 119 9.41 -7.10 -1.26
CA ASN A 119 9.80 -8.50 -1.28
C ASN A 119 9.21 -9.28 -0.10
N GLU A 120 9.35 -8.76 1.11
CA GLU A 120 8.81 -9.40 2.33
C GLU A 120 7.29 -9.54 2.26
N VAL A 121 6.59 -8.49 1.84
CA VAL A 121 5.13 -8.51 1.69
C VAL A 121 4.70 -9.48 0.59
N VAL A 122 5.42 -9.57 -0.53
CA VAL A 122 5.11 -10.54 -1.59
C VAL A 122 5.28 -11.97 -1.09
N GLU A 123 6.36 -12.27 -0.36
CA GLU A 123 6.56 -13.62 0.19
C GLU A 123 5.52 -13.96 1.26
N TRP A 124 5.19 -13.04 2.17
CA TRP A 124 4.08 -13.22 3.10
C TRP A 124 2.76 -13.49 2.36
N CYS A 125 2.43 -12.69 1.35
CA CYS A 125 1.23 -12.90 0.54
C CYS A 125 1.23 -14.28 -0.13
N LYS A 126 2.37 -14.76 -0.65
CA LYS A 126 2.50 -16.09 -1.26
C LYS A 126 2.25 -17.21 -0.26
N GLU A 127 2.80 -17.10 0.94
CA GLU A 127 2.61 -18.10 1.99
C GLU A 127 1.16 -18.15 2.47
N GLU A 128 0.56 -16.99 2.69
CA GLU A 128 -0.83 -16.88 3.15
C GLU A 128 -1.81 -17.33 2.07
N ALA A 129 -1.63 -16.87 0.81
CA ALA A 129 -2.49 -17.21 -0.33
C ALA A 129 -2.54 -18.70 -0.63
N LYS A 130 -1.43 -19.44 -0.40
CA LYS A 130 -1.41 -20.89 -0.57
C LYS A 130 -2.42 -21.61 0.32
N LYS A 131 -2.69 -21.11 1.53
CA LYS A 131 -3.69 -21.69 2.45
C LYS A 131 -5.10 -21.65 1.85
N GLU A 132 -5.34 -20.68 0.98
CA GLU A 132 -6.61 -20.46 0.28
C GLU A 132 -6.61 -21.02 -1.14
N LYS A 133 -5.61 -21.84 -1.50
CA LYS A 133 -5.43 -22.38 -2.86
C LYS A 133 -5.30 -21.28 -3.93
N ILE A 134 -4.78 -20.12 -3.54
CA ILE A 134 -4.43 -19.01 -4.43
C ILE A 134 -2.93 -19.09 -4.72
N TYR A 135 -2.57 -19.02 -5.99
CA TYR A 135 -1.18 -19.16 -6.41
C TYR A 135 -0.66 -17.86 -7.01
N ILE A 136 0.19 -17.16 -6.27
CA ILE A 136 0.90 -15.96 -6.73
C ILE A 136 2.20 -16.41 -7.40
N LEU A 137 2.27 -16.29 -8.73
CA LEU A 137 3.43 -16.62 -9.54
C LEU A 137 4.32 -15.39 -9.70
N THR A 138 5.55 -15.49 -9.22
CA THR A 138 6.52 -14.39 -9.24
C THR A 138 7.71 -14.67 -10.16
N LYS A 139 8.43 -13.61 -10.53
CA LYS A 139 9.71 -13.64 -11.24
C LYS A 139 10.68 -12.69 -10.57
N SER A 140 11.95 -13.06 -10.48
CA SER A 140 12.99 -12.16 -10.02
C SER A 140 13.28 -11.10 -11.08
N SER A 141 13.42 -9.84 -10.67
CA SER A 141 13.96 -8.80 -11.54
C SER A 141 15.39 -9.16 -11.97
N LYS A 142 15.87 -8.55 -13.07
CA LYS A 142 17.31 -8.60 -13.40
C LYS A 142 18.11 -8.17 -12.16
N LYS A 143 19.19 -8.90 -11.84
CA LYS A 143 20.08 -8.55 -10.73
C LYS A 143 20.57 -7.11 -10.92
N ALA A 144 20.54 -6.34 -9.83
CA ALA A 144 21.09 -4.99 -9.84
C ALA A 144 22.63 -5.08 -9.98
N LYS A 145 23.27 -3.98 -10.40
CA LYS A 145 24.74 -3.88 -10.45
C LYS A 145 25.42 -4.03 -9.08
N ASN A 146 24.67 -3.89 -7.98
CA ASN A 146 25.17 -4.05 -6.63
C ASN A 146 24.86 -5.49 -6.17
N GLU A 147 25.91 -6.29 -5.97
CA GLU A 147 25.83 -7.72 -5.62
C GLU A 147 25.15 -7.97 -4.27
N ASN A 148 25.25 -7.01 -3.35
CA ASN A 148 24.72 -7.13 -2.00
C ASN A 148 23.21 -6.85 -1.90
N LYS A 149 22.55 -6.48 -3.00
CA LYS A 149 21.12 -6.21 -3.01
C LYS A 149 20.34 -7.40 -3.59
N PRO A 150 19.36 -7.96 -2.85
CA PRO A 150 18.48 -8.96 -3.42
C PRO A 150 17.69 -8.40 -4.62
N PRO A 151 17.41 -9.22 -5.65
CA PRO A 151 16.55 -8.81 -6.75
C PRO A 151 15.13 -8.51 -6.24
N ASN A 152 14.41 -7.62 -6.93
CA ASN A 152 13.03 -7.33 -6.60
C ASN A 152 12.13 -8.46 -7.11
N THR A 153 11.18 -8.89 -6.28
CA THR A 153 10.21 -9.93 -6.60
C THR A 153 9.02 -9.30 -7.32
N ILE A 154 8.78 -9.77 -8.54
CA ILE A 154 7.76 -9.22 -9.40
C ILE A 154 6.62 -10.22 -9.56
N ILE A 155 5.39 -9.80 -9.31
CA ILE A 155 4.20 -10.63 -9.57
C ILE A 155 3.96 -10.68 -11.08
N ASN A 156 4.03 -11.88 -11.64
CA ASN A 156 3.78 -12.14 -13.06
C ASN A 156 2.32 -12.50 -13.31
N SER A 157 1.72 -13.26 -12.41
CA SER A 157 0.32 -13.67 -12.49
C SER A 157 -0.18 -14.18 -11.14
N VAL A 158 -1.49 -14.17 -10.94
CA VAL A 158 -2.16 -14.73 -9.77
C VAL A 158 -3.25 -15.68 -10.26
N ASN A 159 -3.29 -16.91 -9.74
CA ASN A 159 -4.36 -17.87 -10.01
C ASN A 159 -5.30 -17.95 -8.80
N ILE A 160 -6.58 -17.67 -9.00
CA ILE A 160 -7.62 -17.73 -7.97
C ILE A 160 -8.76 -18.58 -8.55
N ASN A 161 -9.12 -19.67 -7.87
CA ASN A 161 -10.22 -20.55 -8.27
C ASN A 161 -10.13 -21.01 -9.74
N GLY A 162 -8.92 -21.31 -10.23
CA GLY A 162 -8.68 -21.76 -11.60
C GLY A 162 -8.61 -20.63 -12.64
N LYS A 163 -8.93 -19.39 -12.29
CA LYS A 163 -8.79 -18.21 -13.17
C LYS A 163 -7.42 -17.58 -13.00
N ASN A 164 -6.74 -17.34 -14.13
CA ASN A 164 -5.42 -16.73 -14.16
C ASN A 164 -5.51 -15.23 -14.49
N TYR A 165 -5.06 -14.40 -13.56
CA TYR A 165 -4.93 -12.96 -13.71
C TYR A 165 -3.48 -12.60 -14.00
N ASN A 166 -3.21 -12.22 -15.24
CA ASN A 166 -1.85 -11.87 -15.67
C ASN A 166 -1.42 -10.48 -15.16
N ARG A 167 -0.14 -10.17 -15.36
CA ARG A 167 0.43 -8.87 -14.99
C ARG A 167 -0.32 -7.67 -15.56
N ARG A 168 -0.82 -7.72 -16.80
CA ARG A 168 -1.55 -6.59 -17.40
C ARG A 168 -2.84 -6.32 -16.64
N PHE A 169 -3.55 -7.38 -16.24
CA PHE A 169 -4.72 -7.28 -15.39
C PHE A 169 -4.36 -6.63 -14.05
N ILE A 170 -3.31 -7.11 -13.37
CA ILE A 170 -2.85 -6.55 -12.08
C ILE A 170 -2.52 -5.06 -12.20
N THR A 171 -1.70 -4.70 -13.19
CA THR A 171 -1.31 -3.31 -13.48
C THR A 171 -2.52 -2.40 -13.72
N THR A 172 -3.56 -2.93 -14.37
CA THR A 172 -4.74 -2.15 -14.73
C THR A 172 -5.75 -2.09 -13.60
N ASN A 173 -6.29 -3.24 -13.18
CA ASN A 173 -7.41 -3.33 -12.25
C ASN A 173 -6.99 -3.02 -10.82
N CYS A 174 -5.94 -3.67 -10.31
CA CYS A 174 -5.44 -3.41 -8.97
C CYS A 174 -4.85 -1.99 -8.88
N GLY A 175 -4.22 -1.51 -9.96
CA GLY A 175 -3.76 -0.13 -10.06
C GLY A 175 -4.90 0.90 -10.10
N ASN A 176 -6.01 0.61 -10.78
CA ASN A 176 -7.17 1.51 -10.77
C ASN A 176 -7.82 1.57 -9.38
N TRP A 177 -8.00 0.40 -8.74
CA TRP A 177 -8.53 0.32 -7.37
C TRP A 177 -7.66 1.12 -6.39
N LEU A 178 -6.34 0.95 -6.41
CA LEU A 178 -5.46 1.69 -5.51
C LEU A 178 -5.50 3.20 -5.77
N LYS A 179 -5.63 3.61 -7.03
CA LYS A 179 -5.81 5.03 -7.39
C LYS A 179 -7.09 5.59 -6.77
N GLU A 180 -8.20 4.84 -6.80
CA GLU A 180 -9.47 5.25 -6.19
C GLU A 180 -9.36 5.34 -4.67
N VAL A 181 -8.79 4.34 -4.02
CA VAL A 181 -8.52 4.35 -2.57
C VAL A 181 -7.71 5.58 -2.18
N LEU A 182 -6.60 5.85 -2.87
CA LEU A 182 -5.74 6.98 -2.56
C LEU A 182 -6.45 8.32 -2.82
N LYS A 183 -7.30 8.43 -3.84
CA LYS A 183 -8.12 9.63 -4.08
C LYS A 183 -9.11 9.91 -2.96
N CYS A 184 -9.63 8.87 -2.32
CA CYS A 184 -10.54 9.04 -1.18
C CYS A 184 -9.80 9.38 0.11
N LEU A 185 -8.63 8.77 0.33
CA LEU A 185 -7.89 8.91 1.59
C LEU A 185 -6.96 10.13 1.64
N ILE A 186 -6.50 10.62 0.49
CA ILE A 186 -5.58 11.75 0.41
C ILE A 186 -6.36 13.00 0.00
N PRO A 187 -6.52 13.99 0.89
CA PRO A 187 -7.19 15.23 0.53
C PRO A 187 -6.35 16.01 -0.48
N ASN A 188 -7.01 16.90 -1.22
CA ASN A 188 -6.35 17.82 -2.14
C ASN A 188 -6.43 19.25 -1.56
N PRO A 189 -5.30 19.88 -1.18
CA PRO A 189 -3.92 19.44 -1.38
C PRO A 189 -3.46 18.36 -0.37
N PRO A 190 -2.52 17.48 -0.76
CA PRO A 190 -1.98 16.45 0.14
C PRO A 190 -1.31 17.06 1.37
N PRO A 191 -1.53 16.53 2.58
CA PRO A 191 -0.89 17.03 3.79
C PRO A 191 0.62 16.75 3.72
N LYS A 192 1.46 17.65 4.26
CA LYS A 192 2.93 17.51 4.14
C LYS A 192 3.53 16.50 5.13
N THR A 193 2.88 16.28 6.26
CA THR A 193 3.47 15.57 7.42
C THR A 193 2.64 14.41 7.94
N HIS A 194 1.35 14.35 7.60
CA HIS A 194 0.45 13.32 8.11
C HIS A 194 0.65 12.01 7.36
N THR A 195 0.77 10.90 8.08
CA THR A 195 0.70 9.57 7.50
C THR A 195 -0.76 9.22 7.19
N ILE A 196 -0.95 8.35 6.20
CA ILE A 196 -2.26 7.82 5.82
C ILE A 196 -2.27 6.33 6.12
N ILE A 197 -3.29 5.89 6.84
CA ILE A 197 -3.52 4.48 7.13
C ILE A 197 -4.56 3.95 6.14
N ILE A 198 -4.18 2.93 5.39
CA ILE A 198 -5.05 2.17 4.50
C ILE A 198 -5.41 0.87 5.24
N SER A 199 -6.66 0.74 5.66
CA SER A 199 -7.20 -0.45 6.33
C SER A 199 -8.67 -0.65 5.93
N GLN A 200 -9.27 -1.79 6.30
CA GLN A 200 -10.71 -2.00 6.09
C GLN A 200 -11.57 -0.91 6.76
N LYS A 201 -11.08 -0.28 7.83
CA LYS A 201 -11.81 0.79 8.54
C LYS A 201 -11.71 2.15 7.86
N THR A 202 -10.65 2.39 7.10
CA THR A 202 -10.42 3.69 6.46
C THR A 202 -10.87 3.71 5.00
N VAL A 203 -10.81 2.57 4.31
CA VAL A 203 -11.30 2.45 2.92
C VAL A 203 -12.84 2.43 2.92
N PRO A 204 -13.51 3.32 2.15
CA PRO A 204 -14.96 3.27 2.02
C PRO A 204 -15.47 1.92 1.52
N PRO A 205 -16.58 1.39 2.07
CA PRO A 205 -17.06 0.03 1.79
C PRO A 205 -17.50 -0.17 0.33
N ASN A 206 -17.78 0.91 -0.40
CA ASN A 206 -18.12 0.87 -1.82
C ASN A 206 -16.90 0.74 -2.76
N ILE A 207 -15.67 0.86 -2.25
CA ILE A 207 -14.43 0.77 -3.04
C ILE A 207 -13.85 -0.63 -2.96
N ILE A 208 -14.46 -1.55 -3.70
CA ILE A 208 -14.09 -2.97 -3.73
C ILE A 208 -13.35 -3.25 -5.05
N MET A 209 -12.33 -4.11 -5.01
CA MET A 209 -11.67 -4.55 -6.23
C MET A 209 -12.54 -5.60 -6.92
N ASN A 210 -13.18 -5.18 -8.01
CA ASN A 210 -14.02 -6.06 -8.81
C ASN A 210 -13.19 -6.95 -9.75
N GLY A 211 -13.67 -8.18 -9.95
CA GLY A 211 -13.24 -9.05 -11.04
C GLY A 211 -12.10 -10.02 -10.73
N MET A 212 -11.60 -10.09 -9.49
CA MET A 212 -10.70 -11.17 -9.06
C MET A 212 -11.40 -12.29 -8.27
N GLY A 213 -12.62 -12.07 -7.76
CA GLY A 213 -13.31 -13.05 -6.91
C GLY A 213 -12.71 -13.14 -5.50
N LEU A 214 -11.88 -12.17 -5.10
CA LEU A 214 -11.25 -12.10 -3.79
C LEU A 214 -12.21 -11.59 -2.70
N GLU A 215 -13.28 -10.92 -3.10
CA GLU A 215 -14.40 -10.48 -2.25
C GLU A 215 -15.06 -11.64 -1.49
N ASN A 216 -15.01 -12.86 -2.04
CA ASN A 216 -15.53 -14.06 -1.37
C ASN A 216 -14.59 -14.59 -0.27
N LEU A 217 -13.38 -14.04 -0.16
CA LEU A 217 -12.35 -14.43 0.81
C LEU A 217 -12.27 -13.45 1.99
N ILE A 218 -13.23 -12.53 2.11
CA ILE A 218 -13.38 -11.71 3.31
C ILE A 218 -13.55 -12.68 4.47
N THR A 219 -12.47 -12.87 5.23
CA THR A 219 -12.55 -13.59 6.50
C THR A 219 -13.56 -12.85 7.34
N LYS A 220 -14.58 -13.55 7.83
CA LYS A 220 -15.49 -13.03 8.85
C LYS A 220 -14.65 -12.26 9.86
N THR A 221 -15.01 -11.00 10.11
CA THR A 221 -14.37 -10.14 11.10
C THR A 221 -14.05 -10.99 12.32
N PRO A 222 -12.80 -11.03 12.82
CA PRO A 222 -12.48 -11.83 13.98
C PRO A 222 -13.43 -11.40 15.08
N THR A 223 -14.26 -12.36 15.50
CA THR A 223 -15.26 -12.18 16.55
C THR A 223 -14.55 -11.60 17.76
N ILE A 224 -14.88 -10.37 18.15
CA ILE A 224 -14.28 -9.76 19.32
C ILE A 224 -14.88 -10.48 20.53
N THR A 225 -14.15 -11.47 21.05
CA THR A 225 -14.51 -12.22 22.26
C THR A 225 -13.71 -11.76 23.48
N GLN A 226 -12.73 -10.89 23.28
CA GLN A 226 -11.82 -10.43 24.32
C GLN A 226 -11.46 -8.96 24.14
N ILE A 227 -11.59 -8.18 25.22
CA ILE A 227 -11.13 -6.79 25.31
C ILE A 227 -10.03 -6.72 26.36
N ASN A 228 -8.84 -6.30 25.95
CA ASN A 228 -7.72 -6.03 26.85
C ASN A 228 -7.66 -4.53 27.14
N GLY A 229 -7.54 -4.15 28.41
CA GLY A 229 -7.47 -2.74 28.80
C GLY A 229 -7.00 -2.53 30.23
N TYR A 230 -7.12 -1.29 30.68
CA TYR A 230 -6.86 -0.90 32.05
C TYR A 230 -8.17 -0.49 32.71
N ALA A 231 -8.48 -1.11 33.84
CA ALA A 231 -9.53 -0.65 34.74
C ALA A 231 -8.87 0.16 35.86
N GLY A 232 -9.57 1.16 36.37
CA GLY A 232 -9.07 1.91 37.51
C GLY A 232 -10.14 2.56 38.37
N TYR A 233 -9.76 2.88 39.60
CA TYR A 233 -10.54 3.68 40.53
C TYR A 233 -9.65 4.73 41.20
N TYR A 234 -10.26 5.80 41.72
CA TYR A 234 -9.58 6.74 42.59
C TYR A 234 -9.70 6.25 44.04
N ASP A 235 -8.57 6.11 44.73
CA ASP A 235 -8.59 5.75 46.15
C ASP A 235 -9.09 6.91 47.03
N ALA A 236 -9.25 6.66 48.33
CA ALA A 236 -9.76 7.66 49.26
C ALA A 236 -8.84 8.90 49.39
N CYS A 237 -7.60 8.81 48.92
CA CYS A 237 -6.64 9.92 48.88
C CYS A 237 -6.65 10.63 47.52
N GLY A 238 -7.46 10.17 46.56
CA GLY A 238 -7.55 10.73 45.22
C GLY A 238 -6.47 10.21 44.25
N GLU A 239 -5.74 9.15 44.60
CA GLU A 239 -4.77 8.56 43.67
C GLU A 239 -5.46 7.59 42.70
N LEU A 240 -5.15 7.72 41.41
CA LEU A 240 -5.65 6.80 40.38
C LEU A 240 -4.90 5.47 40.47
N ARG A 241 -5.61 4.41 40.85
CA ARG A 241 -5.12 3.02 40.82
C ARG A 241 -5.60 2.36 39.53
N LEU A 242 -4.68 1.89 38.70
CA LEU A 242 -4.97 1.14 37.47
C LEU A 242 -4.50 -0.31 37.60
N TRP A 243 -5.24 -1.25 37.03
CA TRP A 243 -4.79 -2.62 36.81
C TRP A 243 -5.18 -3.12 35.43
N ASN A 244 -4.39 -4.07 34.93
CA ASN A 244 -4.69 -4.77 33.68
C ASN A 244 -5.97 -5.59 33.87
N CYS A 245 -6.96 -5.36 33.03
CA CYS A 245 -8.16 -6.18 32.96
C CYS A 245 -8.28 -6.86 31.59
N GLN A 246 -8.70 -8.11 31.62
CA GLN A 246 -9.12 -8.86 30.44
C GLN A 246 -10.61 -9.13 30.59
N LEU A 247 -11.42 -8.54 29.71
CA LEU A 247 -12.86 -8.78 29.68
C LEU A 247 -13.14 -9.79 28.58
N TYR A 248 -13.67 -10.95 28.97
CA TYR A 248 -14.20 -11.94 28.03
C TYR A 248 -15.67 -11.63 27.79
N LEU A 249 -16.03 -11.41 26.53
CA LEU A 249 -17.42 -11.18 26.15
C LEU A 249 -18.11 -12.54 26.02
N PRO A 250 -19.26 -12.77 26.70
CA PRO A 250 -19.98 -14.04 26.63
C PRO A 250 -20.67 -14.25 25.27
N PHE A 251 -20.64 -13.25 24.41
CA PHE A 251 -21.14 -13.27 23.04
C PHE A 251 -20.25 -12.38 22.15
N PRO A 252 -20.19 -12.65 20.84
CA PRO A 252 -19.70 -11.72 19.82
C PRO A 252 -20.27 -10.31 20.02
N ILE A 253 -19.45 -9.26 20.03
CA ILE A 253 -19.98 -7.89 20.11
C ILE A 253 -20.87 -7.56 18.90
N GLU A 254 -20.60 -8.21 17.77
CA GLU A 254 -21.35 -8.11 16.52
C GLU A 254 -22.83 -8.52 16.70
N ASP A 255 -23.11 -9.48 17.58
CA ASP A 255 -24.48 -9.95 17.85
C ASP A 255 -25.34 -8.90 18.57
N LYS A 256 -24.71 -7.94 19.26
CA LYS A 256 -25.38 -6.83 19.96
C LYS A 256 -25.38 -5.52 19.20
N LEU A 257 -24.58 -5.40 18.14
CA LEU A 257 -24.49 -4.20 17.30
C LEU A 257 -25.42 -4.25 16.08
N ASN A 258 -26.05 -5.40 15.81
CA ASN A 258 -27.14 -5.47 14.85
C ASN A 258 -28.30 -4.59 15.33
N PRO A 259 -28.90 -3.75 14.45
CA PRO A 259 -30.09 -3.02 14.79
C PRO A 259 -31.15 -4.00 15.30
N ILE A 260 -31.76 -3.69 16.45
CA ILE A 260 -32.95 -4.41 16.89
C ILE A 260 -34.00 -4.16 15.80
N ASP A 261 -34.39 -5.22 15.08
CA ASP A 261 -35.47 -5.14 14.09
C ASP A 261 -36.68 -4.46 14.76
N PRO A 262 -37.16 -3.31 14.26
CA PRO A 262 -38.24 -2.56 14.90
C PRO A 262 -39.61 -3.24 14.77
N LYS A 263 -39.66 -4.52 14.37
CA LYS A 263 -40.89 -5.28 14.11
C LYS A 263 -41.21 -6.35 15.15
N SER A 264 -40.45 -6.48 16.22
CA SER A 264 -40.73 -7.49 17.27
C SER A 264 -41.31 -6.94 18.58
N SER A 265 -41.62 -5.64 18.68
CA SER A 265 -42.22 -5.07 19.89
C SER A 265 -43.75 -5.22 19.99
N ASP A 266 -44.43 -5.69 18.94
CA ASP A 266 -45.89 -5.84 18.92
C ASP A 266 -46.33 -7.29 19.05
N SER A 267 -45.91 -7.96 20.12
CA SER A 267 -46.61 -9.14 20.60
C SER A 267 -46.10 -9.52 21.98
N GLN A 268 -46.77 -9.02 23.02
CA GLN A 268 -47.23 -9.79 24.18
C GLN A 268 -47.72 -8.84 25.29
N THR A 269 -49.01 -8.53 25.25
CA THR A 269 -49.81 -8.29 26.45
C THR A 269 -51.20 -8.86 26.17
N ASN A 270 -51.36 -10.13 26.48
CA ASN A 270 -52.63 -10.77 26.78
C ASN A 270 -52.31 -11.95 27.68
N LEU A 271 -52.29 -11.67 28.99
CA LEU A 271 -52.84 -12.45 30.10
C LEU A 271 -52.43 -11.79 31.42
#